data_AF-A0A356QLQ2-F1
#
_entry.id   AF-A0A356QLQ2-F1
#
_cell.length_a   1.000
_cell.length_b   1.000
_cell.length_c   1.000
_cell.angle_alpha   90.00
_cell.angle_beta   90.00
_cell.angle_gamma   90.00
#
_symmetry.space_group_name_H-M   'P 1'
#
loop_
_entity.id
_entity.type
_entity.pdbx_description
1 polymer ?
#
loop_
_entity_poly.entity_id
_entity_poly.type
_entity_poly.pdbx_seq_one_letter_code
_entity_poly.pdbx_strand_id
1 'polypeptide(L)'
;IAAMVEQQPGELLFGMIPHSTDHFFWLQFFEQTGISIDDVQFVHYPDTGAQVVALLGGELDFAMLNLPSASQLFKAGALTPLGVASETRLSALPQVPTLMEQGVELVNTTDRGLFAPLDTPPERLARLAGAFEQALAQPSLVHTLQHIHGSGVDFRPREAYGRYLDEQYQQLKALAEAVSFER
;
A
#
# COMPACT_ATOMS: atom_id res chain seq x y z
N ILE A 1 -8.53 -14.33 -6.56
CA ILE A 1 -9.27 -14.02 -5.31
C ILE A 1 -10.77 -14.10 -5.54
N ALA A 2 -11.37 -13.25 -6.38
CA ALA A 2 -12.83 -13.28 -6.66
C ALA A 2 -13.35 -14.68 -7.02
N ALA A 3 -12.71 -15.37 -7.97
CA ALA A 3 -13.09 -16.74 -8.33
C ALA A 3 -12.95 -17.76 -7.18
N MET A 4 -12.05 -17.54 -6.21
CA MET A 4 -11.94 -18.41 -5.02
C MET A 4 -13.07 -18.13 -4.04
N VAL A 5 -13.40 -16.85 -3.82
CA VAL A 5 -14.52 -16.45 -2.97
C VAL A 5 -15.84 -16.99 -3.52
N GLU A 6 -16.07 -16.90 -4.83
CA GLU A 6 -17.27 -17.46 -5.46
C GLU A 6 -17.41 -18.98 -5.25
N GLN A 7 -16.30 -19.71 -5.16
CA GLN A 7 -16.29 -21.15 -4.91
C GLN A 7 -16.46 -21.53 -3.44
N GLN A 8 -16.07 -20.63 -2.52
CA GLN A 8 -16.01 -20.88 -1.08
C GLN A 8 -16.54 -19.66 -0.29
N PRO A 9 -17.80 -19.24 -0.53
CA PRO A 9 -18.34 -18.03 0.08
C PRO A 9 -18.41 -18.18 1.60
N GLY A 10 -17.86 -17.20 2.31
CA GLY A 10 -17.85 -17.12 3.77
C GLY A 10 -16.77 -17.97 4.44
N GLU A 11 -15.96 -18.73 3.69
CA GLU A 11 -14.90 -19.57 4.26
C GLU A 11 -13.53 -18.90 4.27
N LEU A 12 -13.25 -18.01 3.30
CA LEU A 12 -11.93 -17.40 3.12
C LEU A 12 -11.66 -16.28 4.12
N LEU A 13 -10.51 -16.35 4.77
CA LEU A 13 -10.05 -15.44 5.82
C LEU A 13 -9.10 -14.37 5.27
N PHE A 14 -9.52 -13.11 5.40
CA PHE A 14 -8.79 -11.92 4.97
C PHE A 14 -8.23 -11.19 6.19
N GLY A 15 -6.92 -11.07 6.26
CA GLY A 15 -6.24 -10.26 7.26
C GLY A 15 -6.42 -8.78 6.95
N MET A 16 -6.85 -8.00 7.94
CA MET A 16 -7.06 -6.57 7.81
C MET A 16 -6.48 -5.79 9.00
N ILE A 17 -5.86 -4.66 8.72
CA ILE A 17 -5.40 -3.71 9.75
C ILE A 17 -6.40 -2.55 9.80
N PRO A 18 -7.24 -2.45 10.85
CA PRO A 18 -8.31 -1.47 10.91
C PRO A 18 -7.76 -0.04 10.92
N HIS A 19 -8.51 0.89 10.33
CA HIS A 19 -8.19 2.32 10.21
C HIS A 19 -6.87 2.64 9.46
N SER A 20 -6.31 1.68 8.73
CA SER A 20 -5.10 1.85 7.93
C SER A 20 -5.40 1.80 6.43
N THR A 21 -4.40 2.07 5.60
CA THR A 21 -4.51 1.92 4.14
C THR A 21 -4.88 0.49 3.71
N ASP A 22 -4.54 -0.52 4.51
CA ASP A 22 -4.93 -1.93 4.28
C ASP A 22 -6.46 -2.13 4.40
N HIS A 23 -7.11 -1.50 5.38
CA HIS A 23 -8.58 -1.52 5.47
C HIS A 23 -9.22 -0.93 4.22
N PHE A 24 -8.79 0.28 3.80
CA PHE A 24 -9.31 0.92 2.60
C PHE A 24 -8.99 0.15 1.32
N PHE A 25 -7.87 -0.56 1.27
CA PHE A 25 -7.53 -1.44 0.16
C PHE A 25 -8.57 -2.55 0.00
N TRP A 26 -8.90 -3.27 1.08
CA TRP A 26 -9.87 -4.37 0.99
C TRP A 26 -11.27 -3.91 0.61
N LEU A 27 -11.73 -2.78 1.17
CA LEU A 27 -13.03 -2.19 0.81
C LEU A 27 -13.10 -1.88 -0.69
N GLN A 28 -12.09 -1.20 -1.24
CA GLN A 28 -12.04 -0.88 -2.67
C GLN A 28 -11.86 -2.12 -3.53
N PHE A 29 -11.05 -3.09 -3.09
CA PHE A 29 -10.85 -4.34 -3.83
C PHE A 29 -12.16 -5.11 -3.97
N PHE A 30 -12.94 -5.25 -2.91
CA PHE A 30 -14.24 -5.93 -2.96
C PHE A 30 -15.26 -5.19 -3.81
N GLU A 31 -15.32 -3.85 -3.70
CA GLU A 31 -16.15 -3.04 -4.57
C GLU A 31 -15.81 -3.25 -6.06
N GLN A 32 -14.52 -3.15 -6.41
CA GLN A 32 -14.05 -3.30 -7.79
C GLN A 32 -14.22 -4.72 -8.34
N THR A 33 -14.22 -5.74 -7.48
CA THR A 33 -14.36 -7.15 -7.89
C THR A 33 -15.77 -7.68 -7.74
N GLY A 34 -16.70 -6.91 -7.17
CA GLY A 34 -18.07 -7.33 -6.89
C GLY A 34 -18.18 -8.41 -5.81
N ILE A 35 -17.14 -8.61 -5.00
CA ILE A 35 -17.17 -9.55 -3.86
C ILE A 35 -18.07 -8.95 -2.77
N SER A 36 -19.06 -9.71 -2.29
CA SER A 36 -19.86 -9.28 -1.15
C SER A 36 -19.04 -9.38 0.14
N ILE A 37 -19.24 -8.42 1.03
CA ILE A 37 -18.66 -8.46 2.39
C ILE A 37 -19.18 -9.66 3.20
N ASP A 38 -20.37 -10.15 2.87
CA ASP A 38 -20.98 -11.31 3.52
C ASP A 38 -20.33 -12.64 3.09
N ASP A 39 -19.61 -12.64 1.96
CA ASP A 39 -18.94 -13.82 1.41
C ASP A 39 -17.48 -13.94 1.89
N VAL A 40 -17.03 -13.09 2.81
CA VAL A 40 -15.64 -13.06 3.30
C VAL A 40 -15.59 -12.90 4.81
N GLN A 41 -14.52 -13.37 5.42
CA GLN A 41 -14.26 -13.21 6.86
C GLN A 41 -13.07 -12.29 7.09
N PHE A 42 -13.28 -11.16 7.76
CA PHE A 42 -12.19 -10.28 8.17
C PHE A 42 -11.63 -10.65 9.53
N VAL A 43 -10.31 -10.79 9.60
CA VAL A 43 -9.58 -10.99 10.85
C VAL A 43 -8.68 -9.79 11.10
N HIS A 44 -8.86 -9.14 12.26
CA HIS A 44 -8.13 -7.93 12.60
C HIS A 44 -6.72 -8.23 13.11
N TYR A 45 -5.74 -7.54 12.56
CA TYR A 45 -4.35 -7.59 13.00
C TYR A 45 -3.80 -6.20 13.32
N PRO A 46 -2.85 -6.08 14.27
CA PRO A 46 -2.29 -4.78 14.66
C PRO A 46 -1.34 -4.20 13.61
N ASP A 47 -0.67 -5.04 12.82
CA ASP A 47 0.31 -4.64 11.82
C ASP A 47 0.57 -5.74 10.78
N THR A 48 1.35 -5.40 9.74
CA THR A 48 1.70 -6.32 8.64
C THR A 48 2.55 -7.51 9.13
N GLY A 49 3.37 -7.34 10.17
CA GLY A 49 4.20 -8.42 10.71
C GLY A 49 3.35 -9.53 11.32
N ALA A 50 2.31 -9.15 12.06
CA ALA A 50 1.33 -10.08 12.61
C ALA A 50 0.54 -10.82 11.51
N GLN A 51 0.12 -10.12 10.44
CA GLN A 51 -0.51 -10.76 9.28
C GLN A 51 0.42 -11.79 8.59
N VAL A 52 1.72 -11.48 8.45
CA VAL A 52 2.70 -12.41 7.88
C VAL A 52 2.81 -13.69 8.70
N VAL A 53 2.87 -13.58 10.03
CA VAL A 53 2.92 -14.74 10.91
C VAL A 53 1.65 -15.59 10.75
N ALA A 54 0.49 -14.96 10.71
CA ALA A 54 -0.79 -15.64 10.54
C ALA A 54 -0.91 -16.37 9.19
N LEU A 55 -0.47 -15.75 8.08
CA LEU A 55 -0.40 -16.41 6.77
C LEU A 55 0.51 -17.65 6.80
N LEU A 56 1.69 -17.54 7.42
CA LEU A 56 2.62 -18.68 7.55
C LEU A 56 2.06 -19.79 8.46
N GLY A 57 1.24 -19.42 9.44
CA GLY A 57 0.54 -20.35 10.33
C GLY A 57 -0.72 -20.98 9.73
N GLY A 58 -1.19 -20.51 8.56
CA GLY A 58 -2.46 -20.93 7.96
C GLY A 58 -3.70 -20.38 8.66
N GLU A 59 -3.56 -19.31 9.45
CA GLU A 59 -4.67 -18.61 10.11
C GLU A 59 -5.34 -17.59 9.17
N LEU A 60 -4.71 -17.28 8.03
CA LEU A 60 -5.22 -16.38 6.99
C LEU A 60 -5.02 -17.02 5.61
N ASP A 61 -5.96 -16.76 4.70
CA ASP A 61 -5.83 -17.10 3.29
C ASP A 61 -5.21 -15.94 2.50
N PHE A 62 -5.58 -14.71 2.85
CA PHE A 62 -5.14 -13.50 2.15
C PHE A 62 -4.77 -12.39 3.13
N ALA A 63 -3.76 -11.60 2.79
CA ALA A 63 -3.45 -10.32 3.45
C ALA A 63 -2.80 -9.37 2.44
N MET A 64 -2.96 -8.07 2.65
CA MET A 64 -2.17 -7.06 1.94
C MET A 64 -0.86 -6.87 2.68
N LEU A 65 0.26 -7.01 1.97
CA LEU A 65 1.60 -6.95 2.56
C LEU A 65 2.43 -5.87 1.90
N ASN A 66 3.35 -5.30 2.69
CA ASN A 66 4.38 -4.41 2.16
C ASN A 66 5.57 -5.24 1.62
N LEU A 67 6.18 -4.83 0.51
CA LEU A 67 7.29 -5.60 -0.08
C LEU A 67 8.42 -5.94 0.92
N PRO A 68 8.90 -5.01 1.78
CA PRO A 68 9.96 -5.33 2.75
C PRO A 68 9.62 -6.50 3.68
N SER A 69 8.36 -6.63 4.10
CA SER A 69 7.96 -7.63 5.10
C SER A 69 7.85 -9.04 4.50
N ALA A 70 7.69 -9.16 3.18
CA ALA A 70 7.38 -10.44 2.54
C ALA A 70 8.31 -10.84 1.39
N SER A 71 9.18 -9.94 0.91
CA SER A 71 10.04 -10.19 -0.27
C SER A 71 10.85 -11.49 -0.20
N GLN A 72 11.42 -11.82 0.97
CA GLN A 72 12.18 -13.06 1.16
C GLN A 72 11.27 -14.29 1.21
N LEU A 73 10.06 -14.15 1.76
CA LEU A 73 9.07 -15.22 1.83
C LEU A 73 8.54 -15.57 0.43
N PHE A 74 8.35 -14.57 -0.43
CA PHE A 74 8.01 -14.78 -1.85
C PHE A 74 9.12 -15.51 -2.59
N LYS A 75 10.39 -15.11 -2.39
CA LYS A 75 11.55 -15.77 -3.00
C LYS A 75 11.72 -17.21 -2.53
N ALA A 76 11.44 -17.47 -1.25
CA ALA A 76 11.49 -18.80 -0.66
C ALA A 76 10.29 -19.68 -1.05
N GLY A 77 9.26 -19.13 -1.70
CA GLY A 77 8.02 -19.83 -2.01
C GLY A 77 7.14 -20.12 -0.78
N ALA A 78 7.45 -19.49 0.36
CA ALA A 78 6.68 -19.64 1.60
C ALA A 78 5.35 -18.88 1.55
N LEU A 79 5.30 -17.78 0.78
CA LEU A 79 4.08 -17.04 0.47
C LEU A 79 4.00 -16.81 -1.04
N THR A 80 2.78 -16.75 -1.57
CA THR A 80 2.54 -16.53 -3.00
C THR A 80 2.07 -15.09 -3.23
N PRO A 81 2.85 -14.23 -3.91
CA PRO A 81 2.38 -12.90 -4.29
C PRO A 81 1.34 -13.01 -5.41
N LEU A 82 0.12 -12.51 -5.18
CA LEU A 82 -1.00 -12.62 -6.12
C LEU A 82 -1.16 -11.40 -7.04
N GLY A 83 -0.69 -10.24 -6.61
CA GLY A 83 -0.79 -9.00 -7.37
C GLY A 83 -0.09 -7.85 -6.68
N VAL A 84 0.21 -6.80 -7.43
CA VAL A 84 0.72 -5.53 -6.89
C VAL A 84 -0.28 -4.41 -7.13
N ALA A 85 -0.58 -3.64 -6.08
CA ALA A 85 -1.53 -2.51 -6.12
C ALA A 85 -0.86 -1.21 -6.58
N SER A 86 0.03 -1.28 -7.56
CA SER A 86 0.71 -0.13 -8.18
C SER A 86 0.36 -0.04 -9.66
N GLU A 87 0.47 1.16 -10.25
CA GLU A 87 0.18 1.37 -11.68
C GLU A 87 1.01 0.46 -12.60
N THR A 88 2.27 0.23 -12.21
CA THR A 88 3.20 -0.63 -12.94
C THR A 88 3.76 -1.71 -12.02
N ARG A 89 4.28 -2.79 -12.61
CA ARG A 89 4.89 -3.88 -11.84
C ARG A 89 6.09 -3.39 -11.04
N LEU A 90 6.27 -3.93 -9.84
CA LEU A 90 7.45 -3.64 -9.03
C LEU A 90 8.68 -4.29 -9.67
N SER A 91 9.80 -3.55 -9.76
CA SER A 91 11.06 -4.09 -10.30
C SER A 91 11.59 -5.29 -9.51
N ALA A 92 11.23 -5.38 -8.22
CA ALA A 92 11.56 -6.50 -7.35
C ALA A 92 10.69 -7.75 -7.57
N LEU A 93 9.54 -7.61 -8.23
CA LEU A 93 8.58 -8.68 -8.53
C LEU A 93 8.08 -8.58 -9.99
N PRO A 94 8.96 -8.58 -11.00
CA PRO A 94 8.58 -8.30 -12.40
C PRO A 94 7.61 -9.33 -13.00
N GLN A 95 7.57 -10.53 -12.43
CA GLN A 95 6.68 -11.62 -12.81
C GLN A 95 5.28 -11.51 -12.22
N VAL A 96 5.09 -10.72 -11.16
CA VAL A 96 3.80 -10.56 -10.48
C VAL A 96 3.02 -9.46 -11.20
N PRO A 97 1.80 -9.75 -11.69
CA PRO A 97 1.01 -8.75 -12.39
C PRO A 97 0.51 -7.65 -11.46
N THR A 98 0.22 -6.48 -12.01
CA THR A 98 -0.53 -5.47 -11.26
C THR A 98 -1.99 -5.90 -11.10
N LEU A 99 -2.73 -5.27 -10.17
CA LEU A 99 -4.18 -5.46 -10.10
C LEU A 99 -4.88 -4.95 -11.35
N MET A 100 -4.40 -3.83 -11.93
CA MET A 100 -4.94 -3.28 -13.17
C MET A 100 -4.78 -4.24 -14.36
N GLU A 101 -3.62 -4.90 -14.47
CA GLU A 101 -3.39 -5.94 -15.49
C GLU A 101 -4.34 -7.15 -15.32
N GLN A 102 -4.91 -7.33 -14.13
CA GLN A 102 -5.88 -8.37 -13.81
C GLN A 102 -7.34 -7.88 -13.93
N GLY A 103 -7.56 -6.65 -14.42
CA GLY A 103 -8.89 -6.07 -14.59
C GLY A 103 -9.51 -5.50 -13.31
N VAL A 104 -8.72 -5.30 -12.26
CA VAL A 104 -9.13 -4.61 -11.03
C VAL A 104 -8.53 -3.21 -11.04
N GLU A 105 -9.36 -2.18 -11.28
CA GLU A 105 -8.94 -0.78 -11.38
C GLU A 105 -8.62 -0.19 -9.99
N LEU A 106 -7.57 -0.71 -9.36
CA LEU A 106 -7.16 -0.33 -8.01
C LEU A 106 -5.65 -0.09 -7.94
N VAL A 107 -5.30 1.14 -7.57
CA VAL A 107 -3.96 1.52 -7.14
C VAL A 107 -4.04 1.91 -5.67
N ASN A 108 -3.24 1.24 -4.84
CA ASN A 108 -3.12 1.52 -3.42
C ASN A 108 -1.63 1.60 -3.06
N THR A 109 -1.07 2.79 -3.28
CA THR A 109 0.31 3.11 -2.89
C THR A 109 0.28 3.90 -1.60
N THR A 110 1.34 3.78 -0.81
CA THR A 110 1.50 4.60 0.39
C THR A 110 2.69 5.52 0.23
N ASP A 111 2.43 6.81 0.14
CA ASP A 111 3.49 7.80 0.01
C ASP A 111 4.22 8.03 1.33
N ARG A 112 5.46 8.53 1.23
CA ARG A 112 6.26 8.98 2.36
C ARG A 112 6.77 10.38 2.05
N GLY A 113 6.69 11.27 3.03
CA GLY A 113 7.26 12.60 2.91
C GLY A 113 7.56 13.21 4.26
N LEU A 114 7.98 14.48 4.23
CA LEU A 114 8.52 15.17 5.38
C LEU A 114 7.71 16.41 5.68
N PHE A 115 7.47 16.61 6.97
CA PHE A 115 6.83 17.80 7.51
C PHE A 115 7.79 18.49 8.46
N ALA A 116 7.64 19.80 8.57
CA ALA A 116 8.38 20.62 9.51
C ALA A 116 7.40 21.49 10.30
N PRO A 117 7.74 21.92 11.53
CA PRO A 117 6.93 22.87 12.29
C PRO A 117 6.58 24.12 11.47
N LEU A 118 5.41 24.72 11.74
CA LEU A 118 4.87 25.84 10.98
C LEU A 118 5.86 27.01 10.84
N ASP A 119 6.56 27.35 11.93
CA ASP A 119 7.47 28.50 11.99
C ASP A 119 8.91 28.14 11.59
N THR A 120 9.12 27.01 10.90
CA THR A 120 10.45 26.64 10.42
C THR A 120 10.95 27.67 9.40
N PRO A 121 12.11 28.33 9.65
CA PRO A 121 12.63 29.35 8.74
C PRO A 121 12.82 28.85 7.30
N PRO A 122 12.49 29.67 6.27
CA PRO A 122 12.55 29.27 4.87
C PRO A 122 13.91 28.70 4.43
N GLU A 123 15.01 29.24 4.96
CA GLU A 123 16.36 28.78 4.64
C GLU A 123 16.63 27.35 5.17
N ARG A 124 16.02 26.97 6.30
CA ARG A 124 16.14 25.60 6.84
C ARG A 124 15.30 24.63 6.02
N LEU A 125 14.11 25.04 5.59
CA LEU A 125 13.27 24.25 4.69
C LEU A 125 13.98 24.02 3.35
N ALA A 126 14.58 25.07 2.77
CA ALA A 126 15.33 24.97 1.53
C ALA A 126 16.54 24.03 1.67
N ARG A 127 17.27 24.11 2.79
CA ARG A 127 18.40 23.21 3.08
C ARG A 127 17.95 21.75 3.18
N LEU A 128 16.84 21.47 3.88
CA LEU A 128 16.30 20.11 3.98
C LEU A 128 15.84 19.59 2.62
N ALA A 129 15.04 20.37 1.89
CA ALA A 129 14.57 19.98 0.56
C ALA A 129 15.73 19.68 -0.40
N GLY A 130 16.75 20.54 -0.44
CA GLY A 130 17.94 20.32 -1.27
C GLY A 130 18.76 19.10 -0.86
N ALA A 131 18.84 18.79 0.44
CA ALA A 131 19.50 17.58 0.91
C ALA A 131 18.76 16.30 0.47
N PHE A 132 17.42 16.30 0.53
CA PHE A 132 16.60 15.18 0.05
C PHE A 132 16.67 15.02 -1.47
N GLU A 133 16.63 16.13 -2.23
CA GLU A 133 16.82 16.11 -3.68
C GLU A 133 18.15 15.47 -4.05
N GLN A 134 19.24 15.91 -3.41
CA GLN A 134 20.58 15.35 -3.66
C GLN A 134 20.67 13.88 -3.25
N ALA A 135 20.08 13.48 -2.12
CA ALA A 135 20.08 12.11 -1.67
C ALA A 135 19.31 11.20 -2.64
N LEU A 136 18.10 11.62 -3.05
CA LEU A 136 17.23 10.88 -3.97
C LEU A 136 17.76 10.86 -5.41
N ALA A 137 18.74 11.69 -5.75
CA ALA A 137 19.50 11.59 -7.00
C ALA A 137 20.61 10.52 -6.96
N GLN A 138 20.95 9.97 -5.78
CA GLN A 138 22.01 8.96 -5.68
C GLN A 138 21.51 7.59 -6.18
N PRO A 139 22.16 6.98 -7.19
CA PRO A 139 21.70 5.71 -7.76
C PRO A 139 21.62 4.56 -6.75
N SER A 140 22.53 4.51 -5.78
CA SER A 140 22.52 3.50 -4.72
C SER A 140 21.29 3.61 -3.81
N LEU A 141 20.86 4.83 -3.49
CA LEU A 141 19.66 5.07 -2.70
C LEU A 141 18.41 4.73 -3.52
N VAL A 142 18.31 5.22 -4.76
CA VAL A 142 17.20 4.91 -5.67
C VAL A 142 17.05 3.40 -5.86
N HIS A 143 18.16 2.71 -6.10
CA HIS A 143 18.17 1.25 -6.22
C HIS A 143 17.65 0.58 -4.95
N THR A 144 18.09 1.03 -3.77
CA THR A 144 17.62 0.49 -2.49
C THR A 144 16.13 0.71 -2.29
N LEU A 145 15.63 1.93 -2.52
CA LEU A 145 14.21 2.25 -2.40
C LEU A 145 13.35 1.39 -3.34
N GLN A 146 13.75 1.26 -4.60
CA GLN A 146 12.97 0.52 -5.59
C GLN A 146 13.06 -1.01 -5.38
N HIS A 147 14.25 -1.55 -5.18
CA HIS A 147 14.45 -3.01 -5.21
C HIS A 147 14.36 -3.69 -3.84
N ILE A 148 14.67 -2.96 -2.77
CA ILE A 148 14.57 -3.48 -1.40
C ILE A 148 13.24 -3.07 -0.79
N HIS A 149 12.84 -1.81 -0.98
CA HIS A 149 11.63 -1.29 -0.35
C HIS A 149 10.39 -1.29 -1.24
N GLY A 150 10.54 -1.56 -2.55
CA GLY A 150 9.41 -1.54 -3.48
C GLY A 150 8.80 -0.15 -3.65
N SER A 151 9.56 0.89 -3.31
CA SER A 151 9.10 2.27 -3.26
C SER A 151 9.67 3.04 -4.44
N GLY A 152 8.79 3.61 -5.25
CA GLY A 152 9.17 4.57 -6.29
C GLY A 152 9.78 5.83 -5.66
N VAL A 153 10.62 6.52 -6.43
CA VAL A 153 11.15 7.83 -6.04
C VAL A 153 10.31 8.88 -6.75
N ASP A 154 9.56 9.65 -5.98
CA ASP A 154 8.82 10.82 -6.44
C ASP A 154 9.15 12.01 -5.55
N PHE A 155 10.26 12.68 -5.87
CA PHE A 155 10.64 13.89 -5.17
C PHE A 155 9.82 15.07 -5.67
N ARG A 156 9.05 15.68 -4.78
CA ARG A 156 8.27 16.89 -5.05
C ARG A 156 8.88 18.07 -4.29
N PRO A 157 9.25 19.17 -4.97
CA PRO A 157 9.63 20.41 -4.31
C PRO A 157 8.50 20.90 -3.38
N ARG A 158 8.85 21.65 -2.33
CA ARG A 158 7.93 22.07 -1.25
C ARG A 158 6.55 22.54 -1.75
N GLU A 159 6.51 23.42 -2.74
CA GLU A 159 5.24 23.97 -3.26
C GLU A 159 4.40 22.90 -3.97
N ALA A 160 5.03 22.07 -4.80
CA ALA A 160 4.37 20.96 -5.47
C ALA A 160 3.90 19.89 -4.47
N TYR A 161 4.70 19.61 -3.43
CA TYR A 161 4.31 18.69 -2.36
C TYR A 161 3.12 19.23 -1.55
N GLY A 162 3.08 20.54 -1.28
CA GLY A 162 1.92 21.18 -0.65
C GLY A 162 0.64 21.01 -1.46
N ARG A 163 0.67 21.31 -2.77
CA ARG A 163 -0.48 21.08 -3.66
C ARG A 163 -0.94 19.63 -3.67
N TYR A 164 0.01 18.70 -3.77
CA TYR A 164 -0.27 17.27 -3.72
C TYR A 164 -1.01 16.88 -2.43
N LEU A 165 -0.54 17.36 -1.27
CA LEU A 165 -1.20 17.06 0.00
C LEU A 165 -2.62 17.62 0.08
N ASP A 166 -2.85 18.82 -0.45
CA ASP A 166 -4.19 19.40 -0.53
C ASP A 166 -5.11 18.55 -1.42
N GLU A 167 -4.64 18.09 -2.58
CA GLU A 167 -5.36 17.21 -3.49
C GLU A 167 -5.72 15.87 -2.82
N GLN A 168 -4.75 15.21 -2.18
CA GLN A 168 -4.98 13.96 -1.46
C GLN A 168 -5.96 14.13 -0.30
N TYR A 169 -5.87 15.25 0.44
CA TYR A 169 -6.80 15.54 1.51
C TYR A 169 -8.24 15.65 1.01
N GLN A 170 -8.47 16.36 -0.11
CA GLN A 170 -9.82 16.48 -0.68
C GLN A 170 -10.37 15.13 -1.15
N GLN A 171 -9.54 14.32 -1.80
CA GLN A 171 -9.94 12.98 -2.26
C GLN A 171 -10.29 12.05 -1.09
N LEU A 172 -9.40 11.95 -0.10
CA LEU A 172 -9.61 11.07 1.05
C LEU A 172 -10.74 11.53 1.95
N LYS A 173 -10.96 12.84 2.09
CA LYS A 173 -12.09 13.38 2.85
C LYS A 173 -13.42 12.93 2.24
N ALA A 174 -13.57 13.04 0.92
CA ALA A 174 -14.78 12.60 0.23
C ALA A 174 -15.05 11.10 0.45
N LEU A 175 -14.01 10.27 0.40
CA LEU A 175 -14.12 8.83 0.66
C LEU A 175 -14.50 8.53 2.11
N ALA A 176 -13.86 9.20 3.08
CA ALA A 176 -14.13 9.01 4.50
C ALA A 176 -15.56 9.43 4.88
N GLU A 177 -16.07 10.52 4.31
CA GLU A 177 -17.45 10.96 4.48
C GLU A 177 -18.44 9.96 3.85
N ALA A 178 -18.11 9.37 2.70
CA ALA A 178 -18.95 8.38 2.04
C ALA A 178 -19.11 7.09 2.86
N VAL A 179 -18.09 6.68 3.62
CA VAL A 179 -18.12 5.45 4.42
C VAL A 179 -18.45 5.67 5.89
N SER A 180 -18.90 6.87 6.28
CA SER A 180 -19.18 7.23 7.69
C SER A 180 -18.03 6.84 8.63
N PHE A 181 -16.79 7.13 8.21
CA PHE A 181 -15.60 6.73 8.94
C PHE A 181 -15.52 7.47 10.29
N GLU A 182 -15.87 6.77 11.38
CA GLU A 182 -15.69 7.25 12.75
C GLU A 182 -14.32 6.79 13.28
N ARG A 183 -13.60 7.71 13.94
CA ARG A 183 -12.29 7.44 14.55
C ARG A 183 -12.40 6.86 15.94
#